data_AF-A0A962DJ19-F1
#
_entry.id   AF-A0A962DJ19-F1
#
_cell.length_a   1.000
_cell.length_b   1.000
_cell.length_c   1.000
_cell.angle_alpha   90.00
_cell.angle_beta   90.00
_cell.angle_gamma   90.00
#
_symmetry.space_group_name_H-M   'P 1'
#
loop_
_entity.id
_entity.type
_entity.pdbx_description
1 polymer ?
#
loop_
_entity_poly.entity_id
_entity_poly.type
_entity_poly.pdbx_seq_one_letter_code
_entity_poly.pdbx_strand_id
1 'polypeptide(L)'
;MDDAFLKLKTKYQSTFPAKATEIKTAWEEKDFSRLGAALHKLKGSSGSYGFNELSSLCEQAQSLIHNELPDNTENITVVLNKIFQILI
;
A
#
# COMPACT_ATOMS: atom_id res chain seq x y z
N MET A 1 -18.57 1.61 23.46
CA MET A 1 -17.33 2.10 22.82
C MET A 1 -16.60 0.84 22.42
N ASP A 2 -16.65 0.33 21.17
CA ASP A 2 -16.26 0.98 19.91
C ASP A 2 -16.77 0.21 18.65
N ASP A 3 -17.99 -0.34 18.68
CA ASP A 3 -18.54 -1.12 17.55
C ASP A 3 -18.56 -0.39 16.20
N ALA A 4 -18.76 0.94 16.20
CA ALA A 4 -18.82 1.72 14.96
C ALA A 4 -17.45 1.82 14.27
N PHE A 5 -16.38 2.04 15.04
CA PHE A 5 -15.03 2.12 14.50
C PHE A 5 -14.54 0.75 14.01
N LEU A 6 -14.88 -0.32 14.74
CA LEU A 6 -14.57 -1.69 14.33
C LEU A 6 -15.25 -2.04 13.00
N LYS A 7 -16.52 -1.70 12.82
CA LYS A 7 -17.26 -1.89 11.56
C LYS A 7 -16.63 -1.14 10.38
N LEU A 8 -16.19 0.10 10.60
CA LEU A 8 -15.49 0.89 9.59
C LEU A 8 -14.15 0.24 9.23
N LYS A 9 -13.40 -0.24 10.22
CA LYS A 9 -12.13 -0.95 10.02
C LYS A 9 -12.34 -2.24 9.20
N THR A 10 -13.35 -3.04 9.54
CA THR A 10 -13.69 -4.26 8.79
C THR A 10 -14.11 -3.95 7.35
N LYS A 11 -14.93 -2.91 7.16
CA LYS A 11 -15.33 -2.46 5.80
C LYS A 11 -14.12 -1.99 4.99
N TYR A 12 -13.18 -1.31 5.62
CA TYR A 12 -11.93 -0.90 4.98
C TYR A 12 -11.06 -2.11 4.62
N GLN A 13 -10.95 -3.11 5.49
CA GLN A 13 -10.25 -4.38 5.21
C GLN A 13 -10.85 -5.12 4.02
N SER A 14 -12.17 -5.06 3.80
CA SER A 14 -12.80 -5.63 2.60
C SER A 14 -12.31 -4.98 1.29
N THR A 15 -11.69 -3.79 1.35
CA THR A 15 -11.08 -3.14 0.18
C THR A 15 -9.62 -3.54 -0.06
N PHE A 16 -9.00 -4.29 0.87
CA PHE A 16 -7.58 -4.69 0.78
C PHE A 16 -7.27 -5.54 -0.44
N PRO A 17 -8.07 -6.57 -0.78
CA PRO A 17 -7.80 -7.39 -1.96
C PRO A 17 -7.76 -6.56 -3.25
N ALA A 18 -8.72 -5.64 -3.43
CA ALA A 18 -8.77 -4.77 -4.60
C ALA A 18 -7.54 -3.84 -4.69
N LYS A 19 -7.11 -3.28 -3.55
CA LYS A 19 -5.91 -2.44 -3.48
C LYS A 19 -4.63 -3.25 -3.74
N ALA A 20 -4.56 -4.47 -3.21
CA ALA A 20 -3.44 -5.38 -3.45
C ALA A 20 -3.34 -5.72 -4.94
N THR A 21 -4.47 -6.03 -5.60
CA THR A 21 -4.50 -6.25 -7.05
C THR A 21 -4.05 -5.01 -7.83
N GLU A 22 -4.53 -3.81 -7.48
CA GLU A 22 -4.12 -2.56 -8.16
C GLU A 22 -2.61 -2.32 -8.07
N ILE A 23 -2.03 -2.49 -6.87
CA ILE A 23 -0.59 -2.33 -6.63
C ILE A 23 0.20 -3.41 -7.38
N LYS A 24 -0.25 -4.66 -7.34
CA LYS A 24 0.40 -5.78 -8.03
C LYS A 24 0.40 -5.57 -9.54
N THR A 25 -0.74 -5.22 -10.14
CA THR A 25 -0.85 -4.95 -11.57
C THR A 25 0.03 -3.77 -11.99
N ALA A 26 0.01 -2.66 -11.24
CA ALA A 26 0.89 -1.53 -11.54
C ALA A 26 2.38 -1.89 -11.46
N TRP A 27 2.76 -2.76 -10.51
CA TRP A 27 4.12 -3.28 -10.41
C TRP A 27 4.49 -4.19 -11.59
N GLU A 28 3.62 -5.13 -11.98
CA GLU A 28 3.81 -6.05 -13.11
C GLU A 28 3.91 -5.29 -14.45
N GLU A 29 3.11 -4.24 -14.62
CA GLU A 29 3.13 -3.37 -15.80
C GLU A 29 4.30 -2.37 -15.78
N LYS A 30 5.10 -2.35 -14.70
CA LYS A 30 6.15 -1.34 -14.44
C LYS A 30 5.62 0.11 -14.54
N ASP A 31 4.35 0.30 -14.23
CA ASP A 31 3.70 1.61 -14.20
C ASP A 31 3.94 2.25 -12.82
N PHE A 32 5.11 2.85 -12.67
CA PHE A 32 5.53 3.51 -11.44
C PHE A 32 4.65 4.71 -11.07
N SER A 33 4.03 5.38 -12.06
CA SER A 33 3.08 6.47 -11.79
C SER A 33 1.81 5.95 -11.12
N ARG A 34 1.22 4.89 -11.69
CA ARG A 34 0.03 4.25 -11.13
C ARG A 34 0.34 3.59 -9.79
N LEU A 35 1.49 2.96 -9.65
CA LEU A 35 1.96 2.37 -8.40
C LEU A 35 2.11 3.44 -7.31
N GLY A 36 2.79 4.54 -7.61
CA GLY A 36 2.95 5.67 -6.69
C GLY A 36 1.61 6.26 -6.25
N ALA A 37 0.65 6.39 -7.16
CA ALA A 37 -0.70 6.86 -6.85
C ALA A 37 -1.49 5.86 -5.98
N ALA A 38 -1.40 4.56 -6.27
CA ALA A 38 -2.03 3.50 -5.48
C ALA A 38 -1.49 3.49 -4.04
N LEU A 39 -0.16 3.55 -3.88
CA LEU A 39 0.51 3.64 -2.58
C LEU A 39 0.16 4.92 -1.83
N HIS A 40 0.05 6.07 -2.51
CA HIS A 40 -0.37 7.33 -1.89
C HIS A 40 -1.76 7.21 -1.26
N LYS A 41 -2.71 6.67 -2.04
CA LYS A 41 -4.08 6.46 -1.58
C LYS A 41 -4.12 5.48 -0.42
N LEU A 42 -3.37 4.37 -0.51
CA LEU A 42 -3.31 3.37 0.54
C LEU A 42 -2.70 3.93 1.83
N LYS A 43 -1.64 4.74 1.75
CA LYS A 43 -1.06 5.47 2.88
C LYS A 43 -2.12 6.33 3.59
N GLY A 44 -2.77 7.22 2.84
CA GLY A 44 -3.77 8.14 3.41
C GLY A 44 -4.94 7.41 4.08
N SER A 45 -5.47 6.38 3.42
CA SER A 45 -6.58 5.61 3.99
C SER A 45 -6.12 4.75 5.18
N SER A 46 -4.97 4.08 5.10
CA SER A 46 -4.48 3.19 6.16
C SER A 46 -4.19 3.92 7.46
N GLY A 47 -3.56 5.11 7.42
CA GLY A 47 -3.37 5.94 8.61
C GLY A 47 -4.68 6.37 9.26
N SER A 48 -5.69 6.71 8.47
CA SER A 48 -7.01 7.13 8.97
C SER A 48 -7.76 6.04 9.75
N TYR A 49 -7.51 4.77 9.42
CA TYR A 49 -8.11 3.60 10.10
C TYR A 49 -7.17 2.95 11.14
N GLY A 50 -6.04 3.59 11.47
CA GLY A 50 -5.09 3.14 12.50
C GLY A 50 -4.12 2.03 12.04
N PHE A 51 -3.97 1.81 10.73
CA PHE A 51 -2.97 0.89 10.17
C PHE A 51 -1.65 1.65 9.93
N ASN A 52 -1.03 2.11 11.02
CA ASN A 52 0.16 2.96 10.96
C ASN A 52 1.35 2.27 10.27
N GLU A 53 1.52 0.97 10.49
CA GLU A 53 2.57 0.18 9.84
C GLU A 53 2.38 0.15 8.32
N LEU A 54 1.16 -0.12 7.85
CA LEU A 54 0.82 -0.10 6.43
C LEU A 54 1.06 1.28 5.81
N SER A 55 0.69 2.33 6.53
CA SER A 55 0.93 3.72 6.11
C SER A 55 2.44 4.01 5.95
N SER A 56 3.26 3.56 6.91
CA SER A 56 4.71 3.72 6.88
C SER A 56 5.37 2.92 5.75
N LEU A 57 4.93 1.69 5.51
CA LEU A 57 5.43 0.87 4.39
C LEU A 57 5.08 1.51 3.04
N CYS A 58 3.88 2.08 2.89
CA CYS A 58 3.50 2.79 1.68
C CYS A 58 4.37 4.02 1.44
N GLU A 59 4.66 4.79 2.49
CA GLU A 59 5.57 5.94 2.41
C GLU A 59 6.99 5.54 2.00
N GLN A 60 7.51 4.45 2.58
CA GLN A 60 8.80 3.89 2.19
C GLN A 60 8.81 3.51 0.70
N ALA A 61 7.82 2.77 0.24
CA ALA A 61 7.71 2.38 -1.18
C ALA A 61 7.64 3.60 -2.11
N GLN A 62 6.87 4.64 -1.75
CA GLN A 62 6.81 5.88 -2.53
C GLN A 62 8.17 6.59 -2.60
N SER A 63 8.88 6.66 -1.48
CA SER A 63 10.21 7.27 -1.43
C SER A 63 11.20 6.53 -2.33
N LEU A 64 11.16 5.19 -2.34
CA LEU A 64 12.00 4.37 -3.21
C LEU A 64 11.64 4.59 -4.69
N ILE A 65 10.35 4.65 -5.05
CA ILE A 65 9.92 4.92 -6.43
C ILE A 65 10.35 6.30 -6.90
N HIS A 66 10.38 7.31 -6.02
CA HIS A 66 10.74 8.67 -6.37
C HIS A 66 12.26 8.91 -6.41
N ASN A 67 13.02 8.26 -5.51
CA ASN A 67 14.46 8.48 -5.36
C ASN A 67 15.33 7.43 -6.07
N GLU A 68 14.86 6.19 -6.19
CA GLU A 68 15.64 5.13 -6.85
C GLU A 68 15.31 5.06 -8.35
N LEU A 69 16.35 4.95 -9.17
CA LEU A 69 16.22 4.59 -10.57
C LEU A 69 15.65 3.16 -10.68
N PRO A 70 14.88 2.84 -11.73
CA PRO A 70 14.23 1.53 -11.93
C PRO A 70 15.19 0.32 -12.07
N ASP A 71 16.49 0.52 -11.84
CA ASP A 71 17.50 -0.53 -11.76
C ASP A 71 17.47 -1.26 -10.41
N ASN A 72 17.07 -0.57 -9.32
CA ASN A 72 17.08 -1.15 -7.96
C ASN A 72 15.69 -1.58 -7.48
N THR A 73 14.99 -2.38 -8.30
CA THR A 73 13.62 -2.85 -8.00
C THR A 73 13.52 -3.82 -6.83
N GLU A 74 14.64 -4.35 -6.34
CA GLU A 74 14.68 -5.32 -5.24
C GLU A 74 14.14 -4.72 -3.94
N ASN A 75 14.59 -3.51 -3.58
CA ASN A 75 14.10 -2.80 -2.40
C ASN A 75 12.60 -2.55 -2.45
N ILE A 76 12.10 -2.07 -3.61
CA ILE A 76 10.68 -1.83 -3.82
C ILE A 76 9.91 -3.15 -3.67
N THR A 77 10.39 -4.23 -4.27
CA THR A 77 9.77 -5.57 -4.18
C THR A 77 9.68 -6.06 -2.74
N VAL A 78 10.73 -5.88 -1.94
CA VAL A 78 10.73 -6.26 -0.52
C VAL A 78 9.67 -5.48 0.26
N VAL A 79 9.56 -4.17 0.03
CA VAL A 79 8.55 -3.35 0.71
C VAL A 79 7.14 -3.70 0.23
N LEU A 80 6.92 -3.91 -1.07
CA LEU A 80 5.64 -4.34 -1.61
C LEU A 80 5.19 -5.69 -1.04
N ASN A 81 6.10 -6.65 -0.90
CA ASN A 81 5.79 -7.93 -0.26
C ASN A 81 5.32 -7.75 1.19
N LYS A 82 5.96 -6.87 1.98
CA LYS A 82 5.50 -6.53 3.34
C LYS A 82 4.10 -5.92 3.33
N ILE A 83 3.82 -5.02 2.38
CA ILE A 83 2.48 -4.45 2.20
C ILE A 83 1.46 -5.56 1.91
N PHE A 84 1.78 -6.50 1.01
CA PHE A 84 0.88 -7.60 0.67
C PHE A 84 0.62 -8.55 1.85
N GLN A 85 1.61 -8.80 2.73
CA GLN A 85 1.42 -9.60 3.94
C GLN A 85 0.43 -8.97 4.94
N ILE A 86 0.19 -7.66 4.87
CA ILE A 86 -0.80 -6.97 5.72
C ILE A 86 -2.17 -6.93 5.03
N LEU A 87 -2.19 -6.96 3.70
CA LEU A 87 -3.41 -6.86 2.89
C LEU A 87 -4.12 -8.20 2.65
N ILE A 88 -3.45 -9.33 2.84
CA ILE A 88 -3.91 -10.71 2.61
C ILE A 88 -4.05 -11.43 3.95
#